data_AF-A0A7C4DI70-F1
#
_entry.id   AF-A0A7C4DI70-F1
#
_cell.length_a   1.000
_cell.length_b   1.000
_cell.length_c   1.000
_cell.angle_alpha   90.00
_cell.angle_beta   90.00
_cell.angle_gamma   90.00
#
_symmetry.space_group_name_H-M   'P 1'
#
loop_
_entity.id
_entity.type
_entity.pdbx_description
1 polymer ?
#
loop_
_entity_poly.entity_id
_entity_poly.type
_entity_poly.pdbx_seq_one_letter_code
_entity_poly.pdbx_strand_id
1 'polypeptide(L)'
;MKPSTPFGKARASSMLRAVNKGSARELSADKYEFLAVLVVVWVAWIYFRTPIEDFGLGVTPDSVSYLSAADSLVHGRGFTLFDGSPMVLWPPLYPALIGLLSLTLQPMTAAKLLNALCLAGTIVAGWSWARRVFDRTTGVVTAIGLAFSTIMVMSFMAWSEPLFIMLTLAGLSALDRYRVTGEGLT
;
A
#
# COMPACT_ATOMS: atom_id res chain seq x y z
N MET A 1 -50.98 -34.35 33.31
CA MET A 1 -49.56 -33.93 33.30
C MET A 1 -48.94 -34.40 31.99
N LYS A 2 -48.56 -33.47 31.09
CA LYS A 2 -47.90 -33.79 29.82
C LYS A 2 -46.41 -33.49 29.99
N PRO A 3 -45.47 -34.39 29.67
CA PRO A 3 -44.05 -34.13 29.89
C PRO A 3 -43.54 -33.13 28.84
N SER A 4 -42.95 -32.04 29.31
CA SER A 4 -42.24 -31.07 28.49
C SER A 4 -40.91 -31.68 28.03
N THR A 5 -40.80 -31.98 26.74
CA THR A 5 -39.59 -32.55 26.14
C THR A 5 -38.41 -31.55 26.21
N PRO A 6 -37.23 -31.93 26.76
CA PRO A 6 -36.08 -31.03 26.94
C PRO A 6 -35.36 -30.63 25.64
N PHE A 7 -35.61 -31.35 24.54
CA PHE A 7 -34.82 -31.28 23.31
C PHE A 7 -35.01 -30.00 22.49
N GLY A 8 -36.17 -29.34 22.54
CA GLY A 8 -36.44 -28.14 21.73
C GLY A 8 -35.68 -26.89 22.19
N LYS A 9 -35.50 -26.72 23.52
CA LYS A 9 -34.84 -25.54 24.11
C LYS A 9 -33.32 -25.55 23.90
N ALA A 10 -32.70 -26.73 23.89
CA ALA A 10 -31.26 -26.89 23.64
C ALA A 10 -30.90 -26.56 22.18
N ARG A 11 -31.74 -26.96 21.23
CA ARG A 11 -31.51 -26.69 19.80
C ARG A 11 -31.69 -25.21 19.45
N ALA A 12 -32.74 -24.57 19.96
CA ALA A 12 -32.98 -23.14 19.76
C ALA A 12 -31.87 -22.26 20.37
N SER A 13 -31.39 -22.60 21.58
CA SER A 13 -30.28 -21.86 22.21
C SER A 13 -28.94 -22.05 21.50
N SER A 14 -28.68 -23.23 20.91
CA SER A 14 -27.50 -23.47 20.07
C SER A 14 -27.52 -22.67 18.76
N MET A 15 -28.69 -22.55 18.13
CA MET A 15 -28.87 -21.76 16.90
C MET A 15 -28.73 -20.26 17.16
N LEU A 16 -29.33 -19.75 18.24
CA LEU A 16 -29.17 -18.34 18.64
C LEU A 16 -27.71 -18.01 18.97
N ARG A 17 -26.97 -18.92 19.62
CA ARG A 17 -25.53 -18.74 19.85
C ARG A 17 -24.73 -18.75 18.56
N ALA A 18 -25.05 -19.62 17.60
CA ALA A 18 -24.36 -19.67 16.31
C ALA A 18 -24.60 -18.40 15.48
N VAL A 19 -25.84 -17.92 15.42
CA VAL A 19 -26.22 -16.67 14.73
C VAL A 19 -25.55 -15.46 15.40
N ASN A 20 -25.60 -15.37 16.72
CA ASN A 20 -24.98 -14.25 17.46
C ASN A 20 -23.46 -14.26 17.32
N LYS A 21 -22.83 -15.44 17.28
CA LYS A 21 -21.39 -15.59 17.06
C LYS A 21 -20.98 -15.27 15.61
N GLY A 22 -21.86 -15.53 14.63
CA GLY A 22 -21.70 -15.12 13.23
C GLY A 22 -21.80 -13.60 13.07
N SER A 23 -22.87 -13.00 13.58
CA SER A 23 -23.09 -11.54 13.56
C SER A 23 -21.97 -10.79 14.27
N ALA A 24 -21.54 -11.23 15.46
CA ALA A 24 -20.42 -10.61 16.17
C ALA A 24 -19.09 -10.74 15.40
N ARG A 25 -18.88 -11.81 14.63
CA ARG A 25 -17.70 -11.98 13.79
C ARG A 25 -17.72 -11.07 12.56
N GLU A 26 -18.88 -10.94 11.90
CA GLU A 26 -19.06 -10.01 10.78
C GLU A 26 -18.90 -8.55 11.22
N LEU A 27 -19.56 -8.15 12.31
CA LEU A 27 -19.41 -6.80 12.88
C LEU A 27 -17.95 -6.52 13.29
N SER A 28 -17.23 -7.55 13.73
CA SER A 28 -15.81 -7.44 14.04
C SER A 28 -14.93 -7.38 12.80
N ALA A 29 -15.35 -7.96 11.67
CA ALA A 29 -14.62 -7.92 10.42
C ALA A 29 -14.70 -6.51 9.81
N ASP A 30 -15.90 -5.94 9.79
CA ASP A 30 -16.20 -4.62 9.22
C ASP A 30 -15.37 -3.51 9.88
N LYS A 31 -15.22 -3.54 11.21
CA LYS A 31 -14.42 -2.53 11.92
C LYS A 31 -12.95 -2.50 11.49
N TYR A 32 -12.34 -3.65 11.17
CA TYR A 32 -10.90 -3.67 10.79
C TYR A 32 -10.71 -3.21 9.35
N GLU A 33 -11.66 -3.52 8.48
CA GLU A 33 -11.66 -3.06 7.09
C GLU A 33 -11.90 -1.55 7.04
N PHE A 34 -12.83 -1.05 7.85
CA PHE A 34 -13.03 0.38 8.07
C PHE A 34 -11.77 1.09 8.57
N LEU A 35 -11.07 0.54 9.58
CA LEU A 35 -9.82 1.12 10.10
C LEU A 35 -8.71 1.16 9.04
N ALA A 36 -8.55 0.10 8.26
CA ALA A 36 -7.55 0.06 7.19
C ALA A 36 -7.84 1.13 6.11
N VAL A 37 -9.11 1.28 5.71
CA VAL A 37 -9.54 2.34 4.79
C VAL A 37 -9.27 3.72 5.39
N LEU A 38 -9.56 3.92 6.68
CA LEU A 38 -9.30 5.19 7.38
C LEU A 38 -7.82 5.57 7.35
N VAL A 39 -6.92 4.61 7.54
CA VAL A 39 -5.46 4.84 7.46
C VAL A 39 -5.07 5.28 6.05
N VAL A 40 -5.56 4.60 5.01
CA VAL A 40 -5.28 4.98 3.61
C VAL A 40 -5.82 6.37 3.28
N VAL A 41 -7.04 6.69 3.73
CA VAL A 41 -7.66 8.01 3.56
C VAL A 41 -6.87 9.09 4.29
N TRP A 42 -6.39 8.81 5.50
CA TRP A 42 -5.56 9.74 6.27
C TRP A 42 -4.21 10.01 5.58
N VAL A 43 -3.55 8.97 5.07
CA VAL A 43 -2.33 9.13 4.26
C VAL A 43 -2.60 9.98 3.03
N ALA A 44 -3.66 9.67 2.28
CA ALA A 44 -4.04 10.46 1.11
C ALA A 44 -4.29 11.93 1.50
N TRP A 45 -4.99 12.18 2.60
CA TRP A 45 -5.27 13.53 3.09
C TRP A 45 -3.99 14.31 3.40
N ILE A 46 -2.99 13.71 4.05
CA ILE A 46 -1.69 14.37 4.31
C ILE A 46 -0.98 14.73 3.01
N TYR A 47 -0.99 13.81 2.04
CA TYR A 47 -0.40 14.05 0.73
C TYR A 47 -1.06 15.21 -0.02
N PHE A 48 -2.38 15.34 0.06
CA PHE A 48 -3.11 16.47 -0.53
C PHE A 48 -2.93 17.78 0.25
N ARG A 49 -2.71 17.71 1.58
CA ARG A 49 -2.60 18.89 2.45
C ARG A 49 -1.22 19.50 2.55
N THR A 50 -0.17 18.79 2.16
CA THR A 50 1.22 19.27 2.29
C THR A 50 1.61 20.07 1.05
N PRO A 51 1.64 21.41 1.08
CA PRO A 51 2.15 22.20 -0.03
C PRO A 51 3.65 21.96 -0.14
N ILE A 52 4.05 21.20 -1.16
CA ILE A 52 5.44 20.82 -1.39
C ILE A 52 6.29 22.01 -1.89
N GLU A 53 5.62 23.06 -2.36
CA GLU A 53 6.23 24.25 -2.95
C GLU A 53 6.97 25.09 -1.90
N ASP A 54 6.52 25.05 -0.63
CA ASP A 54 7.01 25.96 0.40
C ASP A 54 8.16 25.39 1.25
N PHE A 55 8.43 24.08 1.18
CA PHE A 55 9.37 23.45 2.11
C PHE A 55 10.72 23.01 1.51
N GLY A 56 10.92 23.00 0.19
CA GLY A 56 12.17 22.50 -0.42
C GLY A 56 12.49 21.02 -0.10
N LEU A 57 11.63 20.36 0.67
CA LEU A 57 11.71 18.96 1.08
C LEU A 57 11.12 18.13 -0.05
N GLY A 58 11.97 17.61 -0.93
CA GLY A 58 11.55 16.79 -2.07
C GLY A 58 12.61 16.63 -3.16
N VAL A 59 13.62 17.51 -3.19
CA VAL A 59 14.62 17.57 -4.26
C VAL A 59 16.01 17.31 -3.68
N THR A 60 16.43 16.04 -3.66
CA THR A 60 17.84 15.67 -3.45
C THR A 60 18.53 15.46 -4.80
N PRO A 61 19.87 15.30 -4.85
CA PRO A 61 20.57 14.97 -6.09
C PRO A 61 19.98 13.75 -6.82
N ASP A 62 19.56 12.73 -6.07
CA ASP A 62 18.88 11.55 -6.60
C ASP A 62 17.52 11.90 -7.19
N SER A 63 16.71 12.72 -6.49
CA SER A 63 15.44 13.22 -7.03
C SER A 63 15.64 13.93 -8.37
N VAL A 64 16.65 14.81 -8.47
CA VAL A 64 16.95 15.54 -9.71
C VAL A 64 17.32 14.56 -10.83
N SER A 65 18.11 13.56 -10.51
CA SER A 65 18.55 12.55 -11.48
C SER A 65 17.37 11.72 -12.01
N TYR A 66 16.46 11.28 -11.12
CA TYR A 66 15.25 10.57 -11.51
C TYR A 66 14.30 11.44 -12.35
N LEU A 67 14.05 12.68 -11.93
CA LEU A 67 13.16 13.60 -12.65
C LEU A 67 13.73 13.98 -14.02
N SER A 68 15.05 14.20 -14.11
CA SER A 68 15.72 14.51 -15.37
C SER A 68 15.72 13.33 -16.34
N ALA A 69 15.95 12.11 -15.84
CA ALA A 69 15.86 10.91 -16.66
C ALA A 69 14.42 10.66 -17.15
N ALA A 70 13.42 10.91 -16.30
CA ALA A 70 12.00 10.81 -16.68
C ALA A 70 11.64 11.83 -17.78
N ASP A 71 12.08 13.09 -17.64
CA ASP A 71 11.88 14.13 -18.66
C ASP A 71 12.55 13.76 -19.99
N SER A 72 13.80 13.29 -19.93
CA SER A 72 14.53 12.84 -21.11
C SER A 72 13.86 11.67 -21.82
N LEU A 73 13.28 10.74 -21.07
CA LEU A 73 12.55 9.62 -21.63
C LEU A 73 11.30 10.08 -22.39
N VAL A 74 10.52 11.02 -21.81
CA VAL A 74 9.32 11.59 -22.45
C VAL A 74 9.66 12.31 -23.76
N HIS A 75 10.82 12.97 -23.82
CA HIS A 75 11.30 13.65 -25.03
C HIS A 75 12.05 12.73 -26.02
N GLY A 76 12.05 11.42 -25.82
CA GLY A 76 12.69 10.47 -26.73
C GLY A 76 14.22 10.45 -26.69
N ARG A 77 14.84 11.05 -25.66
CA ARG A 77 16.30 11.04 -25.46
C ARG A 77 16.81 9.79 -24.73
N GLY A 78 15.89 8.94 -24.26
CA GLY A 78 16.20 7.78 -23.44
C GLY A 78 16.52 8.15 -21.98
N PHE A 79 17.18 7.25 -21.26
CA PHE A 79 17.57 7.47 -19.87
C PHE A 79 18.84 8.32 -19.78
N THR A 80 18.71 9.63 -19.96
CA THR A 80 19.81 10.60 -19.87
C THR A 80 19.57 11.61 -18.75
N LEU A 81 20.64 11.97 -18.05
CA LEU A 81 20.64 12.98 -17.00
C LEU A 81 20.65 14.40 -17.58
N PHE A 82 20.59 15.40 -16.69
CA PHE A 82 20.45 16.81 -17.07
C PHE A 82 21.68 17.37 -17.79
N ASP A 83 22.84 16.76 -17.60
CA ASP A 83 24.10 17.06 -18.27
C ASP A 83 24.28 16.31 -19.60
N GLY A 84 23.27 15.52 -20.02
CA GLY A 84 23.30 14.71 -21.22
C GLY A 84 24.03 13.37 -21.08
N SER A 85 24.59 13.06 -19.91
CA SER A 85 25.22 11.76 -19.66
C SER A 85 24.16 10.65 -19.51
N PRO A 86 24.48 9.40 -19.85
CA PRO A 86 23.56 8.28 -19.65
C PRO A 86 23.37 7.99 -18.15
N MET A 87 22.13 7.70 -17.74
CA MET A 87 21.81 7.29 -16.38
C MET A 87 22.23 5.82 -16.18
N VAL A 88 23.39 5.62 -15.54
CA VAL A 88 23.96 4.28 -15.29
C VAL A 88 23.90 3.84 -13.82
N LEU A 89 23.68 4.79 -12.90
CA LEU A 89 23.72 4.52 -11.46
C LEU A 89 22.39 4.00 -10.91
N TRP A 90 21.27 4.55 -11.38
CA TRP A 90 19.94 4.27 -10.83
C TRP A 90 19.13 3.29 -11.69
N PRO A 91 18.21 2.51 -11.09
CA PRO A 91 17.35 1.59 -11.84
C PRO A 91 16.36 2.35 -12.76
N PRO A 92 16.06 1.82 -13.97
CA PRO A 92 15.25 2.54 -14.96
C PRO A 92 13.75 2.51 -14.70
N LEU A 93 13.24 1.55 -13.92
CA LEU A 93 11.79 1.37 -13.73
C LEU A 93 11.13 2.60 -13.08
N TYR A 94 11.76 3.13 -12.03
CA TYR A 94 11.22 4.29 -11.31
C TYR A 94 11.10 5.55 -12.20
N PRO A 95 12.17 6.03 -12.89
CA PRO A 95 12.05 7.15 -13.81
C PRO A 95 11.16 6.85 -15.02
N ALA A 96 11.05 5.59 -15.46
CA ALA A 96 10.10 5.23 -16.52
C ALA A 96 8.64 5.44 -16.10
N LEU A 97 8.27 5.03 -14.88
CA LEU A 97 6.93 5.23 -14.34
C LEU A 97 6.62 6.71 -14.11
N ILE A 98 7.60 7.50 -13.65
CA ILE A 98 7.46 8.97 -13.58
C ILE A 98 7.22 9.53 -14.98
N GLY A 99 8.01 9.12 -15.97
CA GLY A 99 7.87 9.59 -17.36
C GLY A 99 6.49 9.29 -17.93
N LEU A 100 5.97 8.08 -17.69
CA LEU A 100 4.62 7.68 -18.12
C LEU A 100 3.53 8.59 -17.52
N LEU A 101 3.61 8.89 -16.22
CA LEU A 101 2.68 9.80 -15.55
C LEU A 101 2.89 11.26 -15.97
N SER A 102 4.11 11.61 -16.38
CA SER A 102 4.45 12.96 -16.83
C SER A 102 3.93 13.29 -18.23
N LEU A 103 3.30 12.34 -18.91
CA LEU A 103 2.54 12.60 -20.14
C LEU A 103 1.33 13.51 -19.90
N THR A 104 0.80 13.53 -18.67
CA THR A 104 -0.38 14.32 -18.29
C THR A 104 -0.16 15.20 -17.06
N LEU A 105 0.87 14.91 -16.25
CA LEU A 105 1.19 15.61 -15.01
C LEU A 105 2.55 16.30 -15.10
N GLN A 106 2.77 17.32 -14.27
CA GLN A 106 4.13 17.84 -14.07
C GLN A 106 5.02 16.77 -13.41
N PRO A 107 6.31 16.64 -13.77
CA PRO A 107 7.18 15.55 -13.30
C PRO A 107 7.24 15.40 -11.78
N MET A 108 7.27 16.53 -11.06
CA MET A 108 7.25 16.54 -9.60
C MET A 108 5.93 15.98 -9.04
N THR A 109 4.80 16.32 -9.65
CA THR A 109 3.47 15.83 -9.27
C THR A 109 3.32 14.34 -9.61
N ALA A 110 3.86 13.91 -10.76
CA ALA A 110 3.93 12.51 -11.16
C ALA A 110 4.69 11.66 -10.14
N ALA A 111 5.89 12.11 -9.72
CA ALA A 111 6.69 11.40 -8.72
C ALA A 111 5.98 11.27 -7.36
N LYS A 112 5.32 12.33 -6.91
CA LYS A 112 4.53 12.30 -5.66
C LYS A 112 3.36 11.36 -5.74
N LEU A 113 2.60 11.42 -6.83
CA LEU A 113 1.47 10.52 -7.03
C LEU A 113 1.95 9.07 -7.04
N LEU A 114 3.04 8.78 -7.76
CA LEU A 114 3.64 7.46 -7.78
C LEU A 114 4.04 6.99 -6.38
N ASN A 115 4.73 7.81 -5.60
CA ASN A 115 5.17 7.43 -4.26
C ASN A 115 4.03 7.33 -3.25
N ALA A 116 2.99 8.16 -3.37
CA ALA A 116 1.76 8.02 -2.58
C ALA A 116 1.05 6.68 -2.88
N LEU A 117 0.96 6.32 -4.16
CA LEU A 117 0.41 5.03 -4.58
C LEU A 117 1.26 3.86 -4.07
N CYS A 118 2.58 3.99 -4.07
CA CYS A 118 3.49 2.97 -3.53
C CYS A 118 3.35 2.81 -2.02
N LEU A 119 3.21 3.91 -1.28
CA LEU A 119 2.95 3.88 0.16
C LEU A 119 1.61 3.19 0.46
N ALA A 120 0.54 3.59 -0.22
CA ALA A 120 -0.78 2.99 -0.07
C ALA A 120 -0.74 1.49 -0.42
N GLY A 121 -0.08 1.12 -1.53
CA GLY A 121 0.15 -0.27 -1.92
C GLY A 121 0.91 -1.06 -0.87
N THR A 122 1.94 -0.47 -0.26
CA THR A 122 2.72 -1.10 0.82
C THR A 122 1.85 -1.36 2.06
N ILE A 123 1.04 -0.37 2.47
CA ILE A 123 0.13 -0.51 3.63
C ILE A 123 -0.90 -1.61 3.36
N VAL A 124 -1.53 -1.60 2.19
CA VAL A 124 -2.55 -2.61 1.81
C VAL A 124 -1.92 -4.00 1.71
N ALA A 125 -0.75 -4.13 1.08
CA ALA A 125 -0.03 -5.39 0.98
C ALA A 125 0.33 -5.92 2.37
N GLY A 126 0.93 -5.09 3.24
CA GLY A 126 1.31 -5.47 4.60
C GLY A 126 0.12 -5.87 5.46
N TRP A 127 -0.97 -5.10 5.42
CA TRP A 127 -2.23 -5.44 6.08
C TRP A 127 -2.77 -6.79 5.61
N SER A 128 -2.88 -6.98 4.29
CA SER A 128 -3.45 -8.17 3.68
C SER A 128 -2.62 -9.43 3.97
N TRP A 129 -1.29 -9.30 4.01
CA TRP A 129 -0.37 -10.37 4.37
C TRP A 129 -0.48 -10.71 5.86
N ALA A 130 -0.35 -9.71 6.74
CA ALA A 130 -0.37 -9.93 8.18
C ALA A 130 -1.70 -10.50 8.69
N ARG A 131 -2.85 -10.03 8.17
CA ARG A 131 -4.17 -10.58 8.55
C ARG A 131 -4.40 -12.03 8.11
N ARG A 132 -3.66 -12.49 7.10
CA ARG A 132 -3.76 -13.86 6.56
C ARG A 132 -2.84 -14.82 7.31
N VAL A 133 -1.64 -14.36 7.67
CA VAL A 133 -0.63 -15.18 8.37
C VAL A 133 -0.91 -15.27 9.87
N PHE A 134 -1.34 -14.16 10.48
CA PHE A 134 -1.59 -14.05 11.92
C PHE A 134 -3.10 -13.86 12.16
N ASP A 135 -3.51 -12.68 12.60
CA ASP A 135 -4.90 -12.31 12.83
C ASP A 135 -5.23 -10.89 12.36
N ARG A 136 -6.52 -10.54 12.36
CA ARG A 136 -7.00 -9.23 11.88
C ARG A 136 -6.43 -8.05 12.68
N THR A 137 -6.15 -8.23 13.98
CA THR A 137 -5.57 -7.19 14.84
C THR A 137 -4.13 -6.94 14.45
N THR A 138 -3.33 -8.01 14.26
CA THR A 138 -1.97 -7.88 13.73
C THR A 138 -1.97 -7.17 12.38
N GLY A 139 -2.92 -7.52 11.50
CA GLY A 139 -3.11 -6.82 10.22
C GLY A 139 -3.21 -5.30 10.37
N VAL A 140 -4.11 -4.82 11.25
CA VAL A 140 -4.30 -3.38 11.46
C VAL A 140 -3.10 -2.73 12.14
N VAL A 141 -2.47 -3.40 13.12
CA VAL A 141 -1.24 -2.90 13.74
C VAL A 141 -0.12 -2.75 12.71
N THR A 142 0.04 -3.71 11.79
CA THR A 142 0.99 -3.61 10.67
C THR A 142 0.65 -2.44 9.74
N ALA A 143 -0.63 -2.26 9.40
CA ALA A 143 -1.08 -1.16 8.53
C ALA A 143 -0.74 0.21 9.13
N ILE A 144 -1.05 0.40 10.42
CA ILE A 144 -0.73 1.62 11.17
C ILE A 144 0.79 1.77 11.27
N GLY A 145 1.51 0.71 11.66
CA GLY A 145 2.97 0.75 11.78
C GLY A 145 3.65 1.19 10.48
N LEU A 146 3.20 0.67 9.33
CA LEU A 146 3.72 1.07 8.02
C LEU A 146 3.37 2.53 7.68
N ALA A 147 2.12 2.94 7.93
CA ALA A 147 1.66 4.30 7.66
C ALA A 147 2.41 5.39 8.44
N PHE A 148 2.93 5.05 9.63
CA PHE A 148 3.70 5.96 10.48
C PHE A 148 5.21 5.65 10.52
N SER A 149 5.69 4.73 9.67
CA SER A 149 7.10 4.39 9.59
C SER A 149 7.88 5.37 8.72
N THR A 150 9.20 5.21 8.69
CA THR A 150 10.13 6.01 7.87
C THR A 150 9.76 6.01 6.38
N ILE A 151 9.06 4.97 5.88
CA ILE A 151 8.62 4.91 4.48
C ILE A 151 7.68 6.07 4.13
N MET A 152 6.87 6.56 5.07
CA MET A 152 6.00 7.72 4.87
C MET A 152 6.82 8.97 4.58
N VAL A 153 7.95 9.15 5.27
CA VAL A 153 8.85 10.29 5.04
C VAL A 153 9.55 10.14 3.70
N MET A 154 10.05 8.94 3.39
CA MET A 154 10.72 8.67 2.12
C MET A 154 9.81 8.88 0.91
N SER A 155 8.51 8.62 1.06
CA SER A 155 7.55 8.77 -0.03
C SER A 155 7.20 10.24 -0.35
N PHE A 156 7.71 11.22 0.40
CA PHE A 156 7.67 12.65 0.01
C PHE A 156 8.84 13.03 -0.92
N MET A 157 9.92 12.27 -0.92
CA MET A 157 11.05 12.46 -1.83
C MET A 157 10.79 11.74 -3.14
N ALA A 158 11.33 12.24 -4.26
CA ALA A 158 11.25 11.54 -5.55
C ALA A 158 12.28 10.40 -5.61
N TRP A 159 12.12 9.41 -4.75
CA TRP A 159 13.02 8.27 -4.56
C TRP A 159 12.39 6.95 -4.96
N SER A 160 13.23 5.98 -5.32
CA SER A 160 12.82 4.64 -5.77
C SER A 160 12.39 3.71 -4.63
N GLU A 161 12.69 4.09 -3.39
CA GLU A 161 12.59 3.26 -2.19
C GLU A 161 11.14 2.86 -1.88
N PRO A 162 10.13 3.76 -1.94
CA PRO A 162 8.74 3.37 -1.78
C PRO A 162 8.30 2.30 -2.80
N LEU A 163 8.71 2.46 -4.06
CA LEU A 163 8.41 1.48 -5.12
C LEU A 163 9.09 0.14 -4.85
N PHE A 164 10.37 0.16 -4.49
CA PHE A 164 11.14 -1.05 -4.17
C PHE A 164 10.52 -1.81 -2.99
N ILE A 165 10.15 -1.13 -1.90
CA ILE A 165 9.54 -1.74 -0.72
C ILE A 165 8.19 -2.34 -1.06
N MET A 166 7.35 -1.60 -1.81
CA MET A 166 6.05 -2.09 -2.25
C MET A 166 6.19 -3.39 -3.06
N LEU A 167 7.06 -3.39 -4.07
CA LEU A 167 7.26 -4.56 -4.93
C LEU A 167 7.87 -5.75 -4.17
N THR A 168 8.81 -5.48 -3.26
CA THR A 168 9.41 -6.52 -2.41
C THR A 168 8.35 -7.16 -1.51
N LEU A 169 7.54 -6.35 -0.84
CA LEU A 169 6.48 -6.85 0.05
C LEU A 169 5.40 -7.61 -0.74
N ALA A 170 5.02 -7.11 -1.92
CA ALA A 170 4.10 -7.81 -2.81
C ALA A 170 4.67 -9.15 -3.28
N GLY A 171 5.95 -9.19 -3.69
CA GLY A 171 6.65 -10.40 -4.09
C GLY A 171 6.75 -11.43 -2.97
N LEU A 172 7.12 -11.01 -1.76
CA LEU A 172 7.12 -11.88 -0.57
C LEU A 172 5.73 -12.41 -0.24
N SER A 173 4.70 -11.55 -0.35
CA SER A 173 3.32 -11.94 -0.12
C SER A 173 2.83 -12.97 -1.15
N ALA A 174 3.23 -12.81 -2.41
CA ALA A 174 2.92 -13.75 -3.48
C ALA A 174 3.64 -15.10 -3.30
N LEU A 175 4.92 -15.07 -2.92
CA LEU A 175 5.70 -16.27 -2.63
C LEU A 175 5.11 -17.07 -1.46
N ASP A 176 4.70 -16.39 -0.38
CA ASP A 176 4.07 -17.03 0.76
C ASP A 176 2.70 -17.65 0.38
N ARG A 177 1.91 -16.97 -0.45
CA ARG A 177 0.67 -17.55 -1.00
C ARG A 177 0.96 -18.80 -1.80
N TYR A 178 1.91 -18.75 -2.73
CA TYR A 178 2.30 -19.89 -3.56
C TYR A 178 2.74 -21.09 -2.70
N ARG A 179 3.51 -20.86 -1.64
CA ARG A 179 3.92 -21.92 -0.70
C ARG A 179 2.71 -22.60 -0.02
N VAL A 180 1.67 -21.84 0.30
CA VAL A 180 0.48 -22.35 1.04
C VAL A 180 -0.55 -22.99 0.11
N THR A 181 -0.80 -22.42 -1.07
CA THR A 181 -1.89 -22.86 -1.97
C THR A 181 -1.43 -23.64 -3.19
N GLY A 182 -0.15 -23.56 -3.59
CA GLY A 182 0.36 -24.14 -4.83
C GLY A 182 -0.05 -23.38 -6.11
N GLU A 183 -0.83 -22.31 -6.01
CA GLU A 183 -1.30 -21.49 -7.13
C GLU A 183 -0.59 -20.13 -7.16
N GLY A 184 -0.05 -19.75 -8.32
CA GLY A 184 0.54 -18.44 -8.56
C GLY A 184 -0.52 -17.34 -8.73
N LEU A 185 -0.11 -16.06 -8.67
CA LEU A 185 -0.97 -14.87 -8.76
C LEU A 185 -2.01 -14.98 -9.90
N THR A 186 -3.26 -15.27 -9.55
CA THR A 186 -4.46 -15.09 -10.39
C THR A 186 -5.27 -13.91 -9.88
#